data_AF-A0A956D1S7-F1
#
_entry.id   AF-A0A956D1S7-F1
#
_cell.length_a   1.000
_cell.length_b   1.000
_cell.length_c   1.000
_cell.angle_alpha   90.00
_cell.angle_beta   90.00
_cell.angle_gamma   90.00
#
_symmetry.space_group_name_H-M   'P 1'
#
loop_
_entity.id
_entity.type
_entity.pdbx_description
1 polymer ?
#
loop_
_entity_poly.entity_id
_entity_poly.type
_entity_poly.pdbx_seq_one_letter_code
_entity_poly.pdbx_strand_id
1 'polypeptide(L)'
;MQGRMALVALAIVGCSEPAPATVAEPAQAEAMAPVEAPAPPVEVDPAREAQLRSVEGWLSGCAVGDAGLAERKLYTWTRAEQIEELRSPRRALLSRARAAGGEPSLFDQALEDDEHPVARRLRRGSRTRRFAWVSPWPTRMGWEEGDYGDRLIEITLRDDTWVARFEPGAEPRWRVFDAEGAEVPEDRVARSPGRVGAVFHVGDGPRAFREVVLVDEQRIARWAYATEAIRDRVRADAARLRELAALWRDAPPDPVPDLDAWLRAGWRAEPETLAERWRACLALGSEEYAPSAAHADAVAAALEAMPPDEAIEREVRVVYPGVPSVSSTGWCDPTMLGCPP
;
A
#
# COMPACT_ATOMS: atom_id res chain seq x y z
N MET A 1 -43.96 -10.82 -27.23
CA MET A 1 -42.84 -11.19 -28.12
C MET A 1 -41.62 -11.37 -27.22
N GLN A 2 -41.45 -12.45 -26.47
CA GLN A 2 -41.05 -13.81 -26.87
C GLN A 2 -39.89 -13.82 -27.88
N GLY A 3 -38.67 -13.94 -27.34
CA GLY A 3 -37.44 -14.28 -28.06
C GLY A 3 -36.57 -15.15 -27.16
N ARG A 4 -36.77 -16.47 -27.26
CA ARG A 4 -35.96 -17.51 -26.60
C ARG A 4 -34.60 -17.59 -27.30
N MET A 5 -33.50 -17.40 -26.58
CA MET A 5 -32.17 -17.80 -27.06
C MET A 5 -31.86 -19.20 -26.54
N ALA A 6 -31.71 -20.13 -27.49
CA ALA A 6 -31.45 -21.54 -27.26
C ALA A 6 -29.96 -21.78 -27.01
N LEU A 7 -29.68 -22.59 -25.98
CA LEU A 7 -28.42 -23.30 -25.79
C LEU A 7 -28.17 -24.22 -27.00
N VAL A 8 -26.98 -24.17 -27.57
CA VAL A 8 -26.43 -25.24 -28.41
C VAL A 8 -25.25 -25.85 -27.66
N ALA A 9 -25.48 -27.01 -27.07
CA ALA A 9 -24.44 -27.89 -26.57
C ALA A 9 -23.93 -28.73 -27.74
N LEU A 10 -22.68 -28.52 -28.15
CA LEU A 10 -22.01 -29.36 -29.13
C LEU A 10 -21.24 -30.44 -28.36
N ALA A 11 -21.78 -31.66 -28.36
CA ALA A 11 -21.09 -32.85 -27.87
C ALA A 11 -20.12 -33.33 -28.97
N ILE A 12 -18.82 -33.21 -28.72
CA ILE A 12 -17.78 -33.84 -29.55
C ILE A 12 -17.53 -35.23 -28.95
N VAL A 13 -18.08 -36.25 -29.60
CA VAL A 13 -17.73 -37.65 -29.37
C VAL A 13 -16.41 -37.92 -30.10
N GLY A 14 -15.31 -37.90 -29.35
CA GLY A 14 -14.01 -38.36 -29.84
C GLY A 14 -13.96 -39.88 -29.78
N CYS A 15 -13.89 -40.52 -30.95
CA CYS A 15 -13.55 -41.94 -31.08
C CYS A 15 -12.11 -42.15 -30.60
N SER A 16 -11.93 -42.86 -29.49
CA SER A 16 -10.60 -43.28 -29.02
C SER A 16 -10.08 -44.41 -29.90
N GLU A 17 -8.99 -44.15 -30.62
CA GLU A 17 -8.18 -45.20 -31.23
C GLU A 17 -7.50 -46.03 -30.12
N PRO A 18 -7.50 -47.37 -30.22
CA PRO A 18 -6.76 -48.21 -29.29
C PRO A 18 -5.25 -47.99 -29.50
N ALA A 19 -4.55 -47.62 -28.42
CA ALA A 19 -3.11 -47.45 -28.41
C ALA A 19 -2.41 -48.77 -28.82
N PRO A 20 -1.32 -48.70 -29.62
CA PRO A 20 -0.53 -49.88 -29.96
C PRO A 20 0.08 -50.50 -28.71
N ALA A 21 0.02 -51.82 -28.62
CA ALA A 21 0.64 -52.59 -27.54
C ALA A 21 2.15 -52.34 -27.52
N THR A 22 2.61 -51.57 -26.53
CA THR A 22 4.03 -51.34 -26.28
C THR A 22 4.69 -52.66 -25.86
N VAL A 23 5.61 -53.14 -26.70
CA VAL A 23 6.46 -54.28 -26.39
C VAL A 23 7.34 -53.89 -25.21
N ALA A 24 7.21 -54.62 -24.10
CA ALA A 24 7.99 -54.42 -22.89
C ALA A 24 9.47 -54.65 -23.19
N GLU A 25 10.25 -53.57 -23.13
CA GLU A 25 11.70 -53.61 -23.21
C GLU A 25 12.26 -54.30 -21.95
N PRO A 26 13.24 -55.22 -22.08
CA PRO A 26 13.81 -55.90 -20.93
C PRO A 26 14.46 -54.88 -19.99
N ALA A 27 14.02 -54.88 -18.73
CA ALA A 27 14.55 -54.04 -17.67
C ALA A 27 16.07 -54.21 -17.58
N GLN A 28 16.80 -53.19 -18.05
CA GLN A 28 18.22 -53.07 -17.80
C GLN A 28 18.37 -52.78 -16.31
N ALA A 29 19.09 -53.66 -15.60
CA ALA A 29 19.47 -53.43 -14.22
C ALA A 29 20.43 -52.23 -14.20
N GLU A 30 19.88 -51.04 -14.00
CA GLU A 30 20.67 -49.84 -13.72
C GLU A 30 21.46 -50.10 -12.44
N ALA A 31 22.78 -50.18 -12.58
CA ALA A 31 23.70 -50.24 -11.47
C ALA A 31 23.44 -49.00 -10.60
N MET A 32 22.97 -49.21 -9.37
CA MET A 32 22.76 -48.14 -8.39
C MET A 32 24.07 -47.36 -8.27
N ALA A 33 24.07 -46.13 -8.75
CA ALA A 33 25.17 -45.21 -8.57
C ALA A 33 25.48 -45.10 -7.06
N PRO A 34 26.75 -45.03 -6.67
CA PRO A 34 27.12 -44.92 -5.27
C PRO A 34 26.41 -43.70 -4.66
N VAL A 35 25.65 -43.94 -3.60
CA VAL A 35 24.99 -42.89 -2.82
C VAL A 35 26.09 -41.97 -2.29
N GLU A 36 26.19 -40.78 -2.87
CA GLU A 36 27.14 -39.76 -2.45
C GLU A 36 26.89 -39.46 -0.96
N ALA A 37 27.95 -39.52 -0.16
CA ALA A 37 27.84 -39.27 1.27
C ALA A 37 27.24 -37.88 1.49
N PRO A 38 26.28 -37.72 2.43
CA PRO A 38 25.67 -36.42 2.68
C PRO A 38 26.76 -35.40 2.99
N ALA A 39 26.72 -34.26 2.30
CA ALA A 39 27.65 -33.17 2.56
C ALA A 39 27.61 -32.81 4.06
N PRO A 40 28.76 -32.48 4.67
CA PRO A 40 28.79 -32.08 6.06
C PRO A 40 27.84 -30.91 6.30
N PRO A 41 27.17 -30.84 7.46
CA PRO A 41 26.26 -29.74 7.77
C PRO A 41 27.01 -28.41 7.67
N VAL A 42 26.47 -27.49 6.89
CA VAL A 42 27.01 -26.14 6.76
C VAL A 42 26.83 -25.44 8.11
N GLU A 43 27.93 -25.05 8.75
CA GLU A 43 27.91 -24.29 9.99
C GLU A 43 27.34 -22.89 9.71
N VAL A 44 26.16 -22.60 10.27
CA VAL A 44 25.48 -21.32 10.09
C VAL A 44 26.02 -20.33 11.12
N ASP A 45 26.54 -19.19 10.67
CA ASP A 45 26.97 -18.09 11.54
C ASP A 45 25.77 -17.53 12.35
N PRO A 46 25.78 -17.63 13.69
CA PRO A 46 24.69 -17.13 14.53
C PRO A 46 24.43 -15.63 14.38
N ALA A 47 25.46 -14.83 14.07
CA ALA A 47 25.30 -13.38 13.88
C ALA A 47 24.49 -13.09 12.61
N ARG A 48 24.78 -13.83 11.54
CA ARG A 48 24.04 -13.76 10.27
C ARG A 48 22.57 -14.16 10.47
N GLU A 49 22.31 -15.23 11.20
CA GLU A 49 20.95 -15.69 11.47
C GLU A 49 20.14 -14.67 12.29
N ALA A 50 20.78 -14.01 13.26
CA ALA A 50 20.16 -12.92 14.02
C ALA A 50 19.84 -11.70 13.13
N GLN A 51 20.75 -11.33 12.22
CA GLN A 51 20.52 -10.26 11.25
C GLN A 51 19.34 -10.60 10.32
N LEU A 52 19.30 -11.82 9.79
CA LEU A 52 18.19 -12.30 8.95
C LEU A 52 16.85 -12.15 9.66
N ARG A 53 16.70 -12.71 10.86
CA ARG A 53 15.46 -12.60 11.65
C ARG A 53 15.07 -11.16 11.93
N SER A 54 16.04 -10.28 12.19
CA SER A 54 15.78 -8.86 12.42
C SER A 54 15.22 -8.17 11.17
N VAL A 55 15.77 -8.46 9.98
CA VAL A 55 15.29 -7.90 8.71
C VAL A 55 13.93 -8.48 8.34
N GLU A 56 13.71 -9.77 8.54
CA GLU A 56 12.41 -10.42 8.34
C GLU A 56 11.31 -9.81 9.22
N GLY A 57 11.61 -9.57 10.50
CA GLY A 57 10.69 -8.91 11.42
C GLY A 57 10.36 -7.49 10.98
N TRP A 58 11.36 -6.72 10.54
CA TRP A 58 11.15 -5.37 10.00
C TRP A 58 10.29 -5.37 8.74
N LEU A 59 10.61 -6.19 7.73
CA LEU A 59 9.82 -6.29 6.50
C LEU A 59 8.38 -6.74 6.79
N SER A 60 8.19 -7.69 7.70
CA SER A 60 6.84 -8.14 8.09
C SER A 60 6.04 -7.02 8.75
N GLY A 61 6.68 -6.13 9.52
CA GLY A 61 6.04 -4.93 10.07
C GLY A 61 5.78 -3.81 9.04
N CYS A 62 6.46 -3.83 7.89
CA CYS A 62 6.21 -2.92 6.78
C CYS A 62 5.23 -3.48 5.74
N ALA A 63 4.92 -4.77 5.81
CA ALA A 63 4.07 -5.45 4.85
C ALA A 63 2.63 -4.92 4.94
N VAL A 64 2.02 -4.73 3.77
CA VAL A 64 0.59 -4.41 3.65
C VAL A 64 -0.10 -5.67 3.18
N GLY A 65 -0.90 -6.27 4.05
CA GLY A 65 -1.66 -7.49 3.73
C GLY A 65 -2.94 -7.20 2.93
N ASP A 66 -3.53 -8.26 2.38
CA ASP A 66 -4.77 -8.16 1.60
C ASP A 66 -6.02 -7.87 2.47
N ALA A 67 -5.93 -8.15 3.77
CA ALA A 67 -6.95 -7.86 4.76
C ALA A 67 -7.20 -6.35 4.97
N GLY A 68 -6.38 -5.49 4.36
CA GLY A 68 -6.56 -4.04 4.36
C GLY A 68 -5.53 -3.31 5.22
N LEU A 69 -5.80 -2.02 5.40
CA LEU A 69 -4.90 -1.09 6.07
C LEU A 69 -5.54 -0.56 7.34
N ALA A 70 -5.12 -1.06 8.51
CA ALA A 70 -5.45 -0.47 9.80
C ALA A 70 -4.49 0.68 10.19
N GLU A 71 -3.45 0.91 9.38
CA GLU A 71 -2.45 1.92 9.67
C GLU A 71 -3.03 3.34 9.59
N ARG A 72 -2.86 4.06 10.68
CA ARG A 72 -3.29 5.46 10.78
C ARG A 72 -2.19 6.44 10.39
N LYS A 73 -0.95 5.97 10.38
CA LYS A 73 0.21 6.77 10.02
C LYS A 73 0.61 6.44 8.59
N LEU A 74 0.63 7.47 7.75
CA LEU A 74 0.86 7.39 6.33
C LEU A 74 1.94 8.38 5.91
N TYR A 75 2.61 8.08 4.82
CA TYR A 75 3.71 8.85 4.28
C TYR A 75 3.45 9.17 2.81
N THR A 76 3.68 10.42 2.41
CA THR A 76 3.62 10.85 1.01
C THR A 76 4.88 11.61 0.65
N TRP A 77 5.46 11.29 -0.49
CA TRP A 77 6.46 12.12 -1.14
C TRP A 77 5.78 13.26 -1.89
N THR A 78 6.46 14.41 -1.94
CA THR A 78 5.97 15.63 -2.57
C THR A 78 7.19 16.46 -3.03
N ARG A 79 6.96 17.49 -3.85
CA ARG A 79 8.00 18.41 -4.30
C ARG A 79 8.15 19.63 -3.39
N ALA A 80 9.30 20.30 -3.46
CA ALA A 80 9.59 21.48 -2.65
C ALA A 80 8.57 22.62 -2.83
N GLU A 81 8.05 22.82 -4.05
CA GLU A 81 7.05 23.85 -4.34
C GLU A 81 5.74 23.58 -3.60
N GLN A 82 5.37 22.31 -3.45
CA GLN A 82 4.17 21.92 -2.71
C GLN A 82 4.36 22.12 -1.21
N ILE A 83 5.58 21.91 -0.69
CA ILE A 83 5.89 22.25 0.70
C ILE A 83 5.76 23.76 0.92
N GLU A 84 6.25 24.59 0.00
CA GLU A 84 6.12 26.04 0.10
C GLU A 84 4.66 26.49 0.13
N GLU A 85 3.80 25.93 -0.75
CA GLU A 85 2.36 26.18 -0.69
C GLU A 85 1.77 25.79 0.66
N LEU A 86 2.18 24.63 1.19
CA LEU A 86 1.73 24.13 2.49
C LEU A 86 2.25 24.95 3.66
N ARG A 87 3.24 25.85 3.51
CA ARG A 87 3.61 26.82 4.55
C ARG A 87 2.53 27.87 4.79
N SER A 88 1.61 28.07 3.85
CA SER A 88 0.44 28.92 4.09
C SER A 88 -0.59 28.20 4.98
N PRO A 89 -1.06 28.81 6.09
CA PRO A 89 -2.06 28.19 6.98
C PRO A 89 -3.44 28.03 6.32
N ARG A 90 -3.66 28.68 5.17
CA ARG A 90 -4.92 28.59 4.41
C ARG A 90 -4.91 27.47 3.35
N ARG A 91 -3.76 26.82 3.13
CA ARG A 91 -3.65 25.74 2.16
C ARG A 91 -3.97 24.40 2.82
N ALA A 92 -4.88 23.69 2.16
CA ALA A 92 -5.30 22.36 2.56
C ALA A 92 -4.20 21.37 2.17
N LEU A 93 -3.93 20.38 3.01
CA LEU A 93 -2.97 19.32 2.70
C LEU A 93 -3.34 18.67 1.37
N LEU A 94 -4.60 18.29 1.16
CA LEU A 94 -4.99 17.54 -0.03
C LEU A 94 -5.00 18.40 -1.30
N SER A 95 -4.99 19.73 -1.19
CA SER A 95 -4.90 20.60 -2.37
C SER A 95 -3.55 20.41 -3.05
N ARG A 96 -3.51 19.60 -4.10
CA ARG A 96 -2.47 19.70 -5.11
C ARG A 96 -2.85 20.87 -6.01
N ALA A 97 -1.90 21.74 -6.34
CA ALA A 97 -2.01 22.54 -7.55
C ALA A 97 -2.31 21.57 -8.68
N ARG A 98 -3.55 21.56 -9.16
CA ARG A 98 -3.96 20.71 -10.27
C ARG A 98 -3.07 21.15 -11.41
N ALA A 99 -2.21 20.26 -11.93
CA ALA A 99 -1.54 20.53 -13.19
C ALA A 99 -2.66 20.91 -14.17
N ALA A 100 -2.58 22.11 -14.74
CA ALA A 100 -3.64 22.61 -15.61
C ALA A 100 -3.81 21.61 -16.77
N GLY A 101 -4.94 20.91 -16.81
CA GLY A 101 -5.20 19.86 -17.80
C GLY A 101 -4.82 18.42 -17.39
N GLY A 102 -4.51 18.15 -16.13
CA GLY A 102 -4.20 16.78 -15.69
C GLY A 102 -5.36 15.80 -15.91
N GLU A 103 -5.06 14.64 -16.52
CA GLU A 103 -5.97 13.52 -16.70
C GLU A 103 -6.49 13.00 -15.34
N PRO A 104 -7.71 12.43 -15.29
CA PRO A 104 -8.19 11.75 -14.09
C PRO A 104 -7.23 10.62 -13.69
N SER A 105 -7.00 10.46 -12.39
CA SER A 105 -6.20 9.33 -11.89
C SER A 105 -6.88 7.98 -12.21
N LEU A 106 -6.13 6.87 -12.23
CA LEU A 106 -6.73 5.53 -12.38
C LEU A 106 -7.80 5.27 -11.31
N PHE A 107 -7.59 5.79 -10.11
CA PHE A 107 -8.60 5.77 -9.05
C PHE A 107 -9.86 6.58 -9.41
N ASP A 108 -9.74 7.78 -10.00
CA ASP A 108 -10.90 8.54 -10.48
C ASP A 108 -11.68 7.78 -11.55
N GLN A 109 -10.97 7.20 -12.51
CA GLN A 109 -11.56 6.46 -13.63
C GLN A 109 -12.31 5.23 -13.10
N ALA A 110 -11.71 4.47 -12.19
CA ALA A 110 -12.33 3.30 -11.57
C ALA A 110 -13.60 3.64 -10.76
N LEU A 111 -13.76 4.90 -10.33
CA LEU A 111 -14.96 5.35 -9.62
C LEU A 111 -16.10 5.80 -10.54
N GLU A 112 -15.87 6.07 -11.83
CA GLU A 112 -16.79 6.87 -12.67
C GLU A 112 -18.22 6.29 -12.72
N ASP A 113 -18.35 4.96 -12.74
CA ASP A 113 -19.62 4.23 -12.84
C ASP A 113 -19.96 3.39 -11.60
N ASP A 114 -19.23 3.55 -10.49
CA ASP A 114 -19.42 2.72 -9.31
C ASP A 114 -20.55 3.23 -8.40
N GLU A 115 -21.63 2.47 -8.24
CA GLU A 115 -22.82 2.91 -7.49
C GLU A 115 -22.71 2.75 -5.96
N HIS A 116 -21.59 2.24 -5.44
CA HIS A 116 -21.40 2.06 -4.00
C HIS A 116 -21.50 3.41 -3.26
N PRO A 117 -22.08 3.46 -2.03
CA PRO A 117 -22.26 4.72 -1.29
C PRO A 117 -20.96 5.51 -1.08
N VAL A 118 -19.84 4.82 -0.87
CA VAL A 118 -18.51 5.46 -0.76
C VAL A 118 -18.13 6.09 -2.09
N ALA A 119 -18.18 5.35 -3.20
CA ALA A 119 -17.84 5.86 -4.52
C ALA A 119 -18.67 7.09 -4.92
N ARG A 120 -20.00 7.02 -4.72
CA ARG A 120 -20.92 8.16 -4.96
C ARG A 120 -20.56 9.39 -4.14
N ARG A 121 -20.14 9.23 -2.88
CA ARG A 121 -19.64 10.34 -2.06
C ARG A 121 -18.35 10.89 -2.64
N LEU A 122 -17.39 10.03 -2.95
CA LEU A 122 -16.06 10.44 -3.45
C LEU A 122 -16.13 11.17 -4.79
N ARG A 123 -17.07 10.81 -5.68
CA ARG A 123 -17.32 11.53 -6.93
C ARG A 123 -17.86 12.95 -6.74
N ARG A 124 -18.68 13.17 -5.69
CA ARG A 124 -19.30 14.47 -5.36
C ARG A 124 -18.39 15.37 -4.52
N GLY A 125 -17.40 14.78 -3.84
CA GLY A 125 -16.47 15.47 -2.97
C GLY A 125 -15.37 16.23 -3.72
N SER A 126 -14.39 16.71 -2.96
CA SER A 126 -13.21 17.32 -3.56
C SER A 126 -12.45 16.28 -4.39
N ARG A 127 -12.05 16.67 -5.61
CA ARG A 127 -11.15 15.86 -6.46
C ARG A 127 -9.69 15.99 -6.04
N THR A 128 -9.39 16.78 -5.02
CA THR A 128 -8.03 16.95 -4.50
C THR A 128 -7.69 15.74 -3.63
N ARG A 129 -6.70 14.95 -4.06
CA ARG A 129 -6.28 13.72 -3.38
C ARG A 129 -4.76 13.67 -3.27
N ARG A 130 -4.29 12.86 -2.32
CA ARG A 130 -2.89 12.48 -2.21
C ARG A 130 -2.75 10.98 -2.11
N PHE A 131 -1.74 10.46 -2.78
CA PHE A 131 -1.30 9.08 -2.62
C PHE A 131 -0.31 9.01 -1.48
N ALA A 132 -0.44 8.01 -0.64
CA ALA A 132 0.40 7.78 0.51
C ALA A 132 0.64 6.28 0.68
N TRP A 133 1.56 5.93 1.58
CA TRP A 133 1.89 4.57 1.93
C TRP A 133 2.23 4.42 3.41
N VAL A 134 2.27 3.19 3.93
CA VAL A 134 2.53 2.90 5.36
C VAL A 134 3.97 3.14 5.79
N SER A 135 4.88 3.13 4.82
CA SER A 135 6.31 3.33 5.02
C SER A 135 6.83 4.33 3.99
N PRO A 136 7.87 5.11 4.31
CA PRO A 136 8.48 6.06 3.38
C PRO A 136 9.07 5.43 2.13
N TRP A 137 9.72 4.27 2.27
CA TRP A 137 10.60 3.73 1.24
C TRP A 137 9.92 3.08 0.02
N PRO A 138 8.73 2.42 0.11
CA PRO A 138 8.14 1.68 -1.02
C PRO A 138 7.60 2.53 -2.18
N THR A 139 7.60 3.85 -2.03
CA THR A 139 7.18 4.81 -3.07
C THR A 139 8.24 5.87 -3.36
N ARG A 140 9.39 5.83 -2.68
CA ARG A 140 10.47 6.83 -2.83
C ARG A 140 11.00 6.94 -4.26
N MET A 141 11.13 5.84 -4.97
CA MET A 141 11.74 5.80 -6.31
C MET A 141 10.77 6.21 -7.42
N GLY A 142 9.50 6.49 -7.11
CA GLY A 142 8.52 6.90 -8.09
C GLY A 142 7.86 5.73 -8.82
N TRP A 143 7.14 6.09 -9.89
CA TRP A 143 6.54 5.16 -10.84
C TRP A 143 6.88 5.62 -12.25
N GLU A 144 7.55 4.77 -13.03
CA GLU A 144 8.00 5.09 -14.40
C GLU A 144 8.78 6.42 -14.43
N GLU A 145 8.46 7.32 -15.36
CA GLU A 145 9.08 8.64 -15.48
C GLU A 145 8.61 9.65 -14.41
N GLY A 146 7.71 9.23 -13.50
CA GLY A 146 7.06 10.08 -12.52
C GLY A 146 7.86 10.26 -11.24
N ASP A 147 8.51 11.42 -11.11
CA ASP A 147 9.11 11.87 -9.84
C ASP A 147 8.04 12.44 -8.88
N TYR A 148 7.79 11.73 -7.76
CA TYR A 148 6.94 12.17 -6.65
C TYR A 148 7.58 13.25 -5.78
N GLY A 149 8.85 13.56 -6.02
CA GLY A 149 9.66 14.51 -5.26
C GLY A 149 10.46 13.84 -4.15
N ASP A 150 11.21 14.67 -3.43
CA ASP A 150 12.18 14.28 -2.40
C ASP A 150 11.79 14.81 -1.01
N ARG A 151 10.58 15.33 -0.85
CA ARG A 151 10.05 15.85 0.41
C ARG A 151 9.03 14.90 1.02
N LEU A 152 9.29 14.43 2.24
CA LEU A 152 8.44 13.46 2.91
C LEU A 152 7.51 14.12 3.93
N ILE A 153 6.20 13.91 3.77
CA ILE A 153 5.19 14.30 4.75
C ILE A 153 4.70 13.05 5.49
N GLU A 154 4.67 13.12 6.82
CA GLU A 154 3.95 12.17 7.68
C GLU A 154 2.52 12.68 7.91
N ILE A 155 1.53 11.79 7.78
CA ILE A 155 0.11 12.08 7.91
C ILE A 155 -0.45 11.12 8.96
N THR A 156 -1.21 11.66 9.93
CA THR A 156 -1.90 10.85 10.93
C THR A 156 -3.40 11.02 10.75
N LEU A 157 -4.11 9.91 10.52
CA LEU A 157 -5.58 9.87 10.45
C LEU A 157 -6.19 9.98 11.85
N ARG A 158 -7.41 10.52 11.94
CA ARG A 158 -8.19 10.53 13.19
C ARG A 158 -8.54 9.13 13.66
N ASP A 159 -8.77 8.99 14.97
CA ASP A 159 -9.09 7.73 15.64
C ASP A 159 -10.45 7.16 15.20
N ASP A 160 -11.34 8.00 14.68
CA ASP A 160 -12.67 7.60 14.22
C ASP A 160 -12.78 7.39 12.70
N THR A 161 -11.64 7.47 12.00
CA THR A 161 -11.53 7.33 10.54
C THR A 161 -11.59 5.87 10.13
N TRP A 162 -12.36 5.60 9.08
CA TRP A 162 -12.37 4.31 8.39
C TRP A 162 -11.45 4.34 7.17
N VAL A 163 -10.88 3.17 6.86
CA VAL A 163 -10.12 2.95 5.63
C VAL A 163 -10.88 1.96 4.76
N ALA A 164 -11.17 2.35 3.52
CA ALA A 164 -11.82 1.47 2.57
C ALA A 164 -10.78 0.76 1.71
N ARG A 165 -10.90 -0.55 1.52
CA ARG A 165 -10.24 -1.27 0.43
C ARG A 165 -11.12 -1.21 -0.80
N PHE A 166 -10.53 -0.83 -1.93
CA PHE A 166 -11.20 -0.77 -3.22
C PHE A 166 -10.40 -1.53 -4.26
N GLU A 167 -11.01 -2.57 -4.83
CA GLU A 167 -10.45 -3.35 -5.93
C GLU A 167 -11.55 -3.59 -6.97
N PRO A 168 -11.53 -2.85 -8.10
CA PRO A 168 -12.64 -2.87 -9.06
C PRO A 168 -12.99 -4.27 -9.60
N GLY A 169 -12.00 -5.15 -9.73
CA GLY A 169 -12.16 -6.51 -10.24
C GLY A 169 -12.56 -7.56 -9.21
N ALA A 170 -12.63 -7.21 -7.92
CA ALA A 170 -12.93 -8.17 -6.85
C ALA A 170 -14.41 -8.23 -6.47
N GLU A 171 -14.79 -9.32 -5.79
CA GLU A 171 -16.10 -9.49 -5.16
C GLU A 171 -15.91 -9.89 -3.67
N PRO A 172 -16.29 -9.04 -2.70
CA PRO A 172 -16.81 -7.69 -2.89
C PRO A 172 -15.71 -6.71 -3.31
N ARG A 173 -16.06 -5.77 -4.21
CA ARG A 173 -15.13 -4.72 -4.68
C ARG A 173 -14.73 -3.71 -3.60
N TRP A 174 -15.62 -3.50 -2.62
CA TRP A 174 -15.44 -2.60 -1.49
C TRP A 174 -15.47 -3.39 -0.21
N ARG A 175 -14.47 -3.14 0.65
CA ARG A 175 -14.48 -3.55 2.05
C ARG A 175 -14.07 -2.35 2.88
N VAL A 176 -14.63 -2.17 4.07
CA VAL A 176 -14.33 -0.99 4.90
C VAL A 176 -13.91 -1.46 6.27
N PHE A 177 -12.85 -0.87 6.80
CA PHE A 177 -12.27 -1.24 8.08
C PHE A 177 -12.24 -0.04 9.01
N ASP A 178 -12.47 -0.27 10.29
CA ASP A 178 -12.28 0.74 11.34
C ASP A 178 -10.82 0.84 11.79
N ALA A 179 -10.56 1.67 12.81
CA ALA A 179 -9.22 1.93 13.30
C ALA A 179 -8.57 0.71 13.98
N GLU A 180 -9.40 -0.25 14.41
CA GLU A 180 -8.98 -1.52 14.98
C GLU A 180 -8.78 -2.60 13.91
N GLY A 181 -9.02 -2.29 12.64
CA GLY A 181 -8.93 -3.23 11.52
C GLY A 181 -10.14 -4.17 11.41
N ALA A 182 -11.22 -3.92 12.14
CA ALA A 182 -12.44 -4.70 12.03
C ALA A 182 -13.27 -4.25 10.83
N GLU A 183 -13.81 -5.21 10.09
CA GLU A 183 -14.66 -4.92 8.94
C GLU A 183 -15.99 -4.28 9.38
N VAL A 184 -16.32 -3.15 8.77
CA VAL A 184 -17.50 -2.34 9.04
C VAL A 184 -18.64 -2.82 8.14
N PRO A 185 -19.79 -3.23 8.70
CA PRO A 185 -20.94 -3.68 7.92
C PRO A 185 -21.42 -2.63 6.91
N GLU A 186 -21.84 -3.09 5.72
CA GLU A 186 -22.24 -2.21 4.61
C GLU A 186 -23.36 -1.23 4.99
N ASP A 187 -24.33 -1.65 5.81
CA ASP A 187 -25.43 -0.78 6.27
C ASP A 187 -24.91 0.39 7.12
N ARG A 188 -23.88 0.15 7.94
CA ARG A 188 -23.19 1.18 8.73
C ARG A 188 -22.35 2.09 7.84
N VAL A 189 -21.70 1.55 6.81
CA VAL A 189 -20.98 2.34 5.79
C VAL A 189 -21.95 3.27 5.05
N ALA A 190 -23.09 2.75 4.58
CA ALA A 190 -24.10 3.51 3.85
C ALA A 190 -24.69 4.67 4.68
N ARG A 191 -24.85 4.49 6.00
CA ARG A 191 -25.31 5.55 6.92
C ARG A 191 -24.24 6.56 7.29
N SER A 192 -22.96 6.27 7.05
CA SER A 192 -21.84 7.14 7.47
C SER A 192 -20.66 7.12 6.49
N PRO A 193 -20.88 7.31 5.17
CA PRO A 193 -19.81 7.20 4.18
C PRO A 193 -18.72 8.27 4.38
N GLY A 194 -19.04 9.35 5.10
CA GLY A 194 -18.08 10.38 5.46
C GLY A 194 -17.10 10.03 6.56
N ARG A 195 -17.12 8.82 7.11
CA ARG A 195 -16.05 8.31 7.99
C ARG A 195 -14.87 7.76 7.22
N VAL A 196 -15.02 7.44 5.94
CA VAL A 196 -13.91 7.01 5.07
C VAL A 196 -12.98 8.19 4.81
N GLY A 197 -11.75 8.12 5.33
CA GLY A 197 -10.72 9.15 5.14
C GLY A 197 -9.61 8.75 4.17
N ALA A 198 -9.42 7.44 3.98
CA ALA A 198 -8.46 6.87 3.07
C ALA A 198 -9.06 5.68 2.32
N VAL A 199 -8.56 5.44 1.11
CA VAL A 199 -8.91 4.28 0.28
C VAL A 199 -7.63 3.55 -0.11
N PHE A 200 -7.46 2.32 0.36
CA PHE A 200 -6.46 1.39 -0.16
C PHE A 200 -6.96 0.84 -1.49
N HIS A 201 -6.48 1.44 -2.57
CA HIS A 201 -6.86 1.11 -3.94
C HIS A 201 -5.88 0.08 -4.51
N VAL A 202 -6.40 -1.07 -4.92
CA VAL A 202 -5.63 -2.13 -5.60
C VAL A 202 -6.10 -2.16 -7.05
N GLY A 203 -5.18 -1.98 -7.98
CA GLY A 203 -5.51 -1.79 -9.38
C GLY A 203 -4.91 -2.82 -10.32
N ASP A 204 -5.72 -3.20 -11.32
CA ASP A 204 -5.32 -4.02 -12.47
C ASP A 204 -5.01 -3.17 -13.71
N GLY A 205 -4.37 -2.02 -13.49
CA GLY A 205 -3.87 -1.19 -14.59
C GLY A 205 -2.79 -1.90 -15.43
N PRO A 206 -2.20 -1.20 -16.43
CA PRO A 206 -1.15 -1.75 -17.27
C PRO A 206 0.01 -2.40 -16.51
N ARG A 207 0.26 -1.95 -15.28
CA ARG A 207 1.15 -2.58 -14.31
C ARG A 207 0.44 -2.77 -12.97
N ALA A 208 0.99 -3.63 -12.13
CA ALA A 208 0.45 -3.90 -10.80
C ALA A 208 0.72 -2.72 -9.87
N PHE A 209 -0.33 -2.17 -9.26
CA PHE A 209 -0.18 -1.15 -8.22
C PHE A 209 -1.18 -1.32 -7.09
N ARG A 210 -0.78 -0.81 -5.94
CA ARG A 210 -1.62 -0.61 -4.77
C ARG A 210 -1.18 0.67 -4.07
N GLU A 211 -2.14 1.49 -3.68
CA GLU A 211 -1.87 2.83 -3.15
C GLU A 211 -2.89 3.19 -2.08
N VAL A 212 -2.49 4.05 -1.13
CA VAL A 212 -3.44 4.63 -0.18
C VAL A 212 -3.82 6.01 -0.67
N VAL A 213 -5.04 6.17 -1.12
CA VAL A 213 -5.60 7.44 -1.58
C VAL A 213 -6.25 8.16 -0.41
N LEU A 214 -5.71 9.31 -0.02
CA LEU A 214 -6.33 10.21 0.95
C LEU A 214 -7.46 10.99 0.30
N VAL A 215 -8.67 10.84 0.85
CA VAL A 215 -9.91 11.28 0.20
C VAL A 215 -10.73 12.30 1.00
N ASP A 216 -10.47 12.46 2.29
CA ASP A 216 -11.18 13.43 3.12
C ASP A 216 -10.22 14.08 4.14
N GLU A 217 -9.92 15.36 3.94
CA GLU A 217 -9.02 16.09 4.83
C GLU A 217 -9.60 16.26 6.24
N GLN A 218 -10.92 16.22 6.40
CA GLN A 218 -11.55 16.26 7.73
C GLN A 218 -11.26 14.99 8.56
N ARG A 219 -10.74 13.94 7.91
CA ARG A 219 -10.34 12.67 8.53
C ARG A 219 -8.85 12.57 8.85
N ILE A 220 -8.10 13.63 8.56
CA ILE A 220 -6.70 13.79 8.97
C ILE A 220 -6.71 14.50 10.31
N ALA A 221 -5.98 13.96 11.30
CA ALA A 221 -5.81 14.58 12.60
C ALA A 221 -4.67 15.62 12.57
N ARG A 222 -3.52 15.21 12.00
CA ARG A 222 -2.35 16.05 11.85
C ARG A 222 -1.50 15.62 10.66
N TRP A 223 -0.64 16.52 10.22
CA TRP A 223 0.47 16.19 9.34
C TRP A 223 1.73 16.92 9.77
N ALA A 224 2.87 16.32 9.43
CA ALA A 224 4.19 16.81 9.79
C ALA A 224 5.15 16.69 8.60
N TYR A 225 6.11 17.60 8.55
CA TYR A 225 7.14 17.67 7.54
C TYR A 225 8.48 18.01 8.19
N ALA A 226 9.56 17.36 7.74
CA ALA A 226 10.95 17.61 8.16
C ALA A 226 11.18 17.64 9.69
N THR A 227 10.31 17.02 10.48
CA THR A 227 10.49 16.88 11.93
C THR A 227 11.59 15.87 12.23
N GLU A 228 12.15 15.93 13.45
CA GLU A 228 13.19 14.98 13.86
C GLU A 228 12.68 13.53 13.82
N ALA A 229 11.42 13.29 14.21
CA ALA A 229 10.80 11.96 14.12
C ALA A 229 10.75 11.42 12.68
N ILE A 230 10.50 12.28 11.68
CA ILE A 230 10.54 11.87 10.26
C ILE A 230 11.97 11.53 9.85
N ARG A 231 12.95 12.34 10.26
CA ARG A 231 14.37 12.10 9.95
C ARG A 231 14.88 10.82 10.60
N ASP A 232 14.53 10.58 11.86
CA ASP A 232 14.85 9.35 12.58
C ASP A 232 14.24 8.13 11.88
N ARG A 233 12.97 8.24 11.44
CA ARG A 233 12.31 7.17 10.69
C ARG A 233 13.02 6.88 9.36
N VAL A 234 13.36 7.90 8.59
CA VAL A 234 14.07 7.77 7.31
C VAL A 234 15.46 7.14 7.52
N ARG A 235 16.21 7.58 8.54
CA ARG A 235 17.50 6.98 8.91
C ARG A 235 17.37 5.51 9.31
N ALA A 236 16.35 5.17 10.10
CA ALA A 236 16.10 3.80 10.52
C ALA A 236 15.75 2.89 9.33
N ASP A 237 14.86 3.34 8.43
CA ASP A 237 14.50 2.57 7.24
C ASP A 237 15.70 2.41 6.29
N ALA A 238 16.50 3.46 6.07
CA ALA A 238 17.73 3.38 5.28
C ALA A 238 18.72 2.35 5.86
N ALA A 239 18.95 2.36 7.17
CA ALA A 239 19.83 1.38 7.82
C ALA A 239 19.34 -0.07 7.60
N ARG A 240 18.02 -0.32 7.72
CA ARG A 240 17.44 -1.64 7.47
C ARG A 240 17.56 -2.08 6.01
N LEU A 241 17.43 -1.15 5.08
CA LEU A 241 17.67 -1.41 3.65
C LEU A 241 19.13 -1.79 3.37
N ARG A 242 20.11 -1.14 4.05
CA ARG A 242 21.53 -1.53 3.96
C ARG A 242 21.79 -2.93 4.51
N GLU A 243 21.14 -3.29 5.62
CA GLU A 243 21.21 -4.65 6.18
C GLU A 243 20.65 -5.68 5.20
N LEU A 244 19.49 -5.40 4.59
CA LEU A 244 18.90 -6.25 3.55
C LEU A 244 19.82 -6.39 2.34
N ALA A 245 20.43 -5.28 1.88
CA ALA A 245 21.37 -5.29 0.77
C ALA A 245 22.59 -6.17 1.07
N ALA A 246 23.11 -6.15 2.30
CA ALA A 246 24.19 -7.02 2.72
C ALA A 246 23.79 -8.51 2.65
N LEU A 247 22.61 -8.86 3.16
CA LEU A 247 22.09 -10.23 3.09
C LEU A 247 21.95 -10.72 1.64
N TRP A 248 21.45 -9.86 0.75
CA TRP A 248 21.31 -10.20 -0.68
C TRP A 248 22.62 -10.21 -1.48
N ARG A 249 23.69 -9.54 -1.03
CA ARG A 249 25.00 -9.72 -1.66
C ARG A 249 25.55 -11.13 -1.43
N ASP A 250 25.30 -11.66 -0.25
CA ASP A 250 25.78 -12.99 0.15
C ASP A 250 24.87 -14.11 -0.35
N ALA A 251 23.57 -13.85 -0.42
CA ALA A 251 22.55 -14.77 -0.95
C ALA A 251 21.59 -13.99 -1.87
N PRO A 252 21.97 -13.79 -3.15
CA PRO A 252 21.14 -13.08 -4.11
C PRO A 252 19.76 -13.74 -4.25
N PRO A 253 18.68 -12.95 -4.31
CA PRO A 253 17.36 -13.49 -4.57
C PRO A 253 17.28 -14.01 -6.01
N ASP A 254 16.35 -14.94 -6.24
CA ASP A 254 16.08 -15.42 -7.59
C ASP A 254 15.62 -14.27 -8.51
N PRO A 255 16.06 -14.26 -9.78
CA PRO A 255 15.59 -13.28 -10.74
C PRO A 255 14.06 -13.33 -10.89
N VAL A 256 13.44 -12.15 -10.97
CA VAL A 256 11.99 -12.01 -11.19
C VAL A 256 11.77 -11.61 -12.65
N PRO A 257 11.41 -12.53 -13.55
CA PRO A 257 11.33 -12.25 -14.99
C PRO A 257 10.13 -11.36 -15.37
N ASP A 258 9.05 -11.41 -14.60
CA ASP A 258 7.86 -10.57 -14.76
C ASP A 258 7.49 -10.00 -13.40
N LEU A 259 7.90 -8.74 -13.17
CA LEU A 259 7.72 -8.06 -11.89
C LEU A 259 6.23 -7.86 -11.55
N ASP A 260 5.41 -7.55 -12.55
CA ASP A 260 3.98 -7.30 -12.36
C ASP A 260 3.24 -8.58 -11.99
N ALA A 261 3.47 -9.67 -12.73
CA ALA A 261 2.88 -10.96 -12.40
C ALA A 261 3.33 -11.44 -11.01
N TRP A 262 4.61 -11.23 -10.67
CA TRP A 262 5.16 -11.59 -9.37
C TRP A 262 4.53 -10.80 -8.22
N LEU A 263 4.30 -9.50 -8.40
CA LEU A 263 3.61 -8.65 -7.42
C LEU A 263 2.16 -9.08 -7.21
N ARG A 264 1.41 -9.27 -8.30
CA ARG A 264 -0.02 -9.68 -8.23
C ARG A 264 -0.20 -11.00 -7.51
N ALA A 265 0.61 -12.01 -7.87
CA ALA A 265 0.59 -13.30 -7.21
C ALA A 265 0.94 -13.18 -5.72
N GLY A 266 1.78 -12.21 -5.40
CA GLY A 266 2.42 -12.09 -4.12
C GLY A 266 1.71 -11.32 -3.03
N TRP A 267 0.90 -10.33 -3.38
CA TRP A 267 0.22 -9.50 -2.38
C TRP A 267 -0.85 -10.25 -1.58
N ARG A 268 -1.30 -11.40 -2.08
CA ARG A 268 -2.27 -12.27 -1.43
C ARG A 268 -1.65 -13.52 -0.80
N ALA A 269 -0.36 -13.74 -1.05
CA ALA A 269 0.36 -14.91 -0.55
C ALA A 269 1.03 -14.57 0.79
N GLU A 270 1.05 -15.55 1.69
CA GLU A 270 1.91 -15.48 2.87
C GLU A 270 3.38 -15.51 2.42
N PRO A 271 4.21 -14.53 2.80
CA PRO A 271 5.59 -14.48 2.35
C PRO A 271 6.43 -15.49 3.13
N GLU A 272 7.15 -16.36 2.41
CA GLU A 272 8.03 -17.38 2.98
C GLU A 272 9.50 -16.96 2.92
N THR A 273 9.87 -16.18 1.89
CA THR A 273 11.24 -15.72 1.66
C THR A 273 11.42 -14.22 1.92
N LEU A 274 12.67 -13.76 2.06
CA LEU A 274 12.98 -12.32 2.14
C LEU A 274 12.49 -11.54 0.93
N ALA A 275 12.62 -12.09 -0.29
CA ALA A 275 12.16 -11.43 -1.51
C ALA A 275 10.63 -11.26 -1.52
N GLU A 276 9.90 -12.25 -0.99
CA GLU A 276 8.44 -12.16 -0.87
C GLU A 276 7.99 -11.21 0.24
N ARG A 277 8.74 -11.11 1.34
CA ARG A 277 8.49 -10.09 2.38
C ARG A 277 8.74 -8.68 1.84
N TRP A 278 9.83 -8.51 1.08
CA TRP A 278 10.11 -7.27 0.35
C TRP A 278 8.95 -6.88 -0.57
N ARG A 279 8.51 -7.81 -1.43
CA ARG A 279 7.34 -7.67 -2.29
C ARG A 279 6.09 -7.22 -1.55
N ALA A 280 5.81 -7.85 -0.40
CA ALA A 280 4.65 -7.56 0.43
C ALA A 280 4.68 -6.15 1.05
N CYS A 281 5.78 -5.42 0.96
CA CYS A 281 5.88 -4.01 1.36
C CYS A 281 5.67 -3.02 0.19
N LEU A 282 5.88 -3.46 -1.06
CA LEU A 282 5.92 -2.59 -2.23
C LEU A 282 4.54 -2.04 -2.61
N ALA A 283 4.44 -0.75 -2.90
CA ALA A 283 3.22 -0.16 -3.45
C ALA A 283 3.08 -0.42 -4.96
N LEU A 284 4.20 -0.65 -5.66
CA LEU A 284 4.31 -0.43 -7.09
C LEU A 284 5.20 -1.47 -7.79
N GLY A 285 4.85 -1.85 -9.02
CA GLY A 285 5.67 -2.63 -9.96
C GLY A 285 6.67 -1.79 -10.75
N SER A 286 7.72 -1.31 -10.07
CA SER A 286 8.82 -0.57 -10.68
C SER A 286 10.13 -1.36 -10.62
N GLU A 287 10.90 -1.34 -11.70
CA GLU A 287 12.15 -2.09 -11.83
C GLU A 287 13.19 -1.64 -10.80
N GLU A 288 13.12 -0.38 -10.38
CA GLU A 288 13.90 0.24 -9.31
C GLU A 288 13.68 -0.44 -7.94
N TYR A 289 12.60 -1.22 -7.80
CA TYR A 289 12.29 -2.04 -6.63
C TYR A 289 12.46 -3.54 -6.87
N ALA A 290 13.01 -3.99 -8.00
CA ALA A 290 13.26 -5.42 -8.19
C ALA A 290 14.19 -5.95 -7.08
N PRO A 291 13.94 -7.15 -6.51
CA PRO A 291 14.69 -7.63 -5.36
C PRO A 291 16.16 -7.82 -5.74
N SER A 292 17.03 -6.96 -5.22
CA SER A 292 18.48 -7.04 -5.40
C SER A 292 19.19 -6.17 -4.37
N ALA A 293 20.44 -6.50 -4.05
CA ALA A 293 21.25 -5.67 -3.17
C ALA A 293 21.43 -4.23 -3.71
N ALA A 294 21.65 -4.09 -5.01
CA ALA A 294 21.86 -2.79 -5.65
C ALA A 294 20.62 -1.89 -5.53
N HIS A 295 19.42 -2.45 -5.71
CA HIS A 295 18.17 -1.70 -5.55
C HIS A 295 17.89 -1.34 -4.08
N ALA A 296 18.12 -2.26 -3.14
CA ALA A 296 18.00 -1.94 -1.71
C ALA A 296 18.96 -0.80 -1.30
N ASP A 297 20.22 -0.84 -1.75
CA ASP A 297 21.19 0.24 -1.54
C ASP A 297 20.76 1.55 -2.20
N ALA A 298 20.19 1.50 -3.42
CA ALA A 298 19.72 2.68 -4.13
C ALA A 298 18.54 3.36 -3.40
N VAL A 299 17.57 2.58 -2.92
CA VAL A 299 16.46 3.10 -2.11
C VAL A 299 16.99 3.72 -0.80
N ALA A 300 17.94 3.05 -0.13
CA ALA A 300 18.57 3.58 1.09
C ALA A 300 19.27 4.92 0.82
N ALA A 301 20.04 5.02 -0.26
CA ALA A 301 20.71 6.26 -0.66
C ALA A 301 19.69 7.37 -0.99
N ALA A 302 18.58 7.04 -1.66
CA ALA A 302 17.53 8.01 -1.99
C ALA A 302 16.80 8.55 -0.75
N LEU A 303 16.70 7.75 0.32
CA LEU A 303 16.21 8.18 1.63
C LEU A 303 17.21 9.08 2.35
N GLU A 304 18.49 8.69 2.37
CA GLU A 304 19.59 9.44 2.99
C GLU A 304 19.81 10.81 2.31
N ALA A 305 19.54 10.90 1.01
CA ALA A 305 19.60 12.12 0.22
C ALA A 305 18.44 13.10 0.48
N MET A 306 17.50 12.77 1.38
CA MET A 306 16.41 13.67 1.74
C MET A 306 16.99 14.99 2.29
N PRO A 307 16.66 16.13 1.67
CA PRO A 307 17.28 17.40 2.01
C PRO A 307 16.88 17.86 3.42
N PRO A 308 17.79 18.56 4.11
CA PRO A 308 17.45 19.21 5.36
C PRO A 308 16.49 20.36 5.09
N ASP A 309 15.42 20.43 5.88
CA ASP A 309 14.44 21.51 5.80
C ASP A 309 13.89 21.88 7.18
N GLU A 310 13.25 23.05 7.25
CA GLU A 310 12.55 23.52 8.45
C GLU A 310 11.32 22.65 8.73
N ALA A 311 11.19 22.25 10.00
CA ALA A 311 10.08 21.42 10.44
C ALA A 311 8.76 22.18 10.38
N ILE A 312 7.72 21.51 9.89
CA ILE A 312 6.33 21.99 9.94
C ILE A 312 5.51 20.92 10.63
N GLU A 313 4.69 21.31 11.59
CA GLU A 313 3.68 20.43 12.18
C GLU A 313 2.35 21.18 12.25
N ARG A 314 1.28 20.51 11.82
CA ARG A 314 -0.07 21.08 11.81
C ARG A 314 -1.12 20.09 12.26
N GLU A 315 -1.93 20.54 13.21
CA GLU A 315 -3.25 19.97 13.44
C GLU A 315 -4.20 20.39 12.33
N VAL A 316 -4.93 19.44 11.76
CA VAL A 316 -5.97 19.75 10.79
C VAL A 316 -7.23 20.12 11.56
N ARG A 317 -7.50 21.42 11.65
CA ARG A 317 -8.74 21.95 12.24
C ARG A 317 -9.76 22.19 11.15
N VAL A 318 -10.88 21.47 11.20
CA VAL A 318 -12.00 21.71 10.30
C VAL A 318 -12.72 22.97 10.76
N VAL A 319 -12.49 24.08 10.06
CA VAL A 319 -13.27 25.30 10.24
C VAL A 319 -14.46 25.23 9.30
N TYR A 320 -15.66 25.01 9.84
CA TYR A 320 -16.88 25.14 9.06
C TYR A 320 -17.19 26.63 8.86
N PRO A 321 -17.21 27.16 7.62
CA PRO A 321 -17.54 28.56 7.39
C PRO A 321 -18.94 28.86 7.93
N GLY A 322 -19.05 29.84 8.83
CA GLY A 322 -20.33 30.26 9.42
C GLY A 322 -20.75 29.52 10.69
N VAL A 323 -19.98 28.54 11.16
CA VAL A 323 -20.16 27.96 12.51
C VAL A 323 -19.06 28.52 13.41
N PRO A 324 -19.38 29.30 14.45
CA PRO A 324 -18.38 29.75 15.41
C PRO A 324 -17.65 28.52 15.96
N SER A 325 -16.33 28.51 15.87
CA SER A 325 -15.52 27.43 16.45
C SER A 325 -15.77 27.41 17.96
N VAL A 326 -16.51 26.42 18.45
CA VAL A 326 -16.64 26.19 19.88
C VAL A 326 -15.28 25.68 20.35
N SER A 327 -14.52 26.50 21.09
CA SER A 327 -13.27 26.01 21.68
C SER A 327 -13.64 24.92 22.68
N SER A 328 -13.09 23.72 22.51
CA SER A 328 -13.32 22.56 23.38
C SER A 328 -12.83 22.75 24.82
N THR A 329 -12.28 23.93 25.16
CA THR A 329 -11.79 24.29 26.49
C THR A 329 -12.83 24.96 27.41
N GLY A 330 -14.09 25.09 26.99
CA GLY A 330 -15.10 25.89 27.71
C GLY A 330 -16.36 25.17 28.22
N TRP A 331 -16.42 23.84 28.23
CA TRP A 331 -17.59 23.10 28.75
C TRP A 331 -17.33 22.61 30.16
N CYS A 332 -17.63 23.46 31.15
CA CYS A 332 -18.17 23.15 32.48
C CYS A 332 -17.99 24.37 33.40
N ASP A 333 -18.86 25.38 33.27
CA ASP A 333 -19.26 26.16 34.44
C ASP A 333 -20.73 25.83 34.75
N PRO A 334 -20.99 24.95 35.74
CA PRO A 334 -22.33 24.55 36.12
C PRO A 334 -23.15 25.67 36.78
N THR A 335 -22.58 26.86 37.01
CA THR A 335 -23.26 27.93 37.76
C THR A 335 -24.20 28.81 36.92
N MET A 336 -24.28 28.61 35.60
CA MET A 336 -24.99 29.52 34.69
C MET A 336 -26.39 29.07 34.24
N LEU A 337 -26.97 28.04 34.87
CA LEU A 337 -28.39 27.68 34.63
C LEU A 337 -29.16 27.70 35.94
N GLY A 338 -29.80 28.85 36.20
CA GLY A 338 -30.79 29.03 37.25
C GLY A 338 -32.02 28.15 37.04
N CYS A 339 -31.97 26.92 37.53
CA CYS A 339 -33.16 26.15 37.84
C CYS A 339 -33.85 26.78 39.08
N PRO A 340 -35.15 27.13 39.01
CA PRO A 340 -35.92 27.48 40.20
C PRO A 340 -36.20 26.23 41.05
N PRO A 341 -36.48 26.41 42.36
CA PRO A 341 -36.50 25.36 43.38
C PRO A 341 -37.54 24.26 43.15
#